data_AF-A0A2I0R4H9-F1
#
_entry.id   AF-A0A2I0R4H9-F1
#
_cell.length_a   1.000
_cell.length_b   1.000
_cell.length_c   1.000
_cell.angle_alpha   90.00
_cell.angle_beta   90.00
_cell.angle_gamma   90.00
#
_symmetry.space_group_name_H-M   'P 1'
#
loop_
_entity.id
_entity.type
_entity.pdbx_description
1 polymer ?
#
loop_
_entity_poly.entity_id
_entity_poly.type
_entity_poly.pdbx_seq_one_letter_code
_entity_poly.pdbx_strand_id
1 'polypeptide(L)'
;MTLMFQNRILNIFIVTLGLTFSSCEDPELDALMSDYCDCISASRYDDSKQMECIEKMDSIKAKYEGQPRKIKVVLEKTNECY
;
A
#
# COMPACT_ATOMS: atom_id res chain seq x y z
N MET A 1 40.42 -34.02 -3.89
CA MET A 1 39.01 -34.13 -4.33
C MET A 1 38.14 -33.18 -3.51
N THR A 2 38.52 -31.90 -3.45
CA THR A 2 37.94 -30.91 -2.51
C THR A 2 37.50 -29.63 -3.21
N LEU A 3 37.97 -29.38 -4.44
CA LEU A 3 37.64 -28.20 -5.23
C LEU A 3 36.28 -28.29 -5.97
N MET A 4 35.73 -29.50 -6.14
CA MET A 4 34.41 -29.66 -6.78
C MET A 4 33.22 -29.46 -5.81
N PHE A 5 33.45 -29.54 -4.50
CA PHE A 5 32.38 -29.42 -3.50
C PHE A 5 32.06 -27.96 -3.13
N GLN A 6 33.06 -27.06 -3.17
CA GLN A 6 32.86 -25.63 -2.87
C GLN A 6 32.03 -24.90 -3.94
N ASN A 7 32.10 -25.32 -5.21
CA ASN A 7 31.40 -24.65 -6.32
C ASN A 7 29.89 -24.97 -6.41
N ARG A 8 29.43 -26.03 -5.73
CA ARG A 8 28.01 -26.42 -5.73
C ARG A 8 27.21 -25.76 -4.62
N ILE A 9 27.83 -25.49 -3.47
CA ILE A 9 27.16 -24.84 -2.33
C ILE A 9 26.92 -23.35 -2.63
N LEU A 10 27.85 -22.69 -3.34
CA LEU A 10 27.75 -21.27 -3.68
C LEU A 10 26.57 -20.96 -4.64
N ASN A 11 26.21 -21.89 -5.52
CA ASN A 11 25.12 -21.70 -6.50
C ASN A 11 23.72 -21.93 -5.91
N ILE A 12 23.59 -22.59 -4.76
CA ILE A 12 22.28 -22.80 -4.11
C ILE A 12 21.89 -21.59 -3.25
N PHE A 13 22.87 -20.85 -2.73
CA PHE A 13 22.63 -19.69 -1.85
C PHE A 13 22.20 -18.41 -2.59
N ILE A 14 22.50 -18.30 -3.89
CA ILE A 14 22.14 -17.12 -4.70
C ILE A 14 20.66 -17.18 -5.14
N VAL A 15 20.03 -18.35 -5.17
CA VAL A 15 18.65 -18.52 -5.65
C VAL A 15 17.61 -18.23 -4.57
N THR A 16 17.95 -18.33 -3.28
CA THR A 16 16.98 -18.18 -2.18
C THR A 16 16.92 -16.77 -1.58
N LEU A 17 17.84 -15.86 -1.91
CA LEU A 17 17.89 -14.52 -1.31
C LEU A 17 16.99 -13.46 -1.98
N GLY A 18 16.32 -13.78 -3.10
CA GLY A 18 15.65 -12.78 -3.94
C GLY A 18 14.13 -12.63 -3.77
N LEU A 19 13.47 -13.44 -2.93
CA LEU A 19 12.00 -13.54 -2.91
C LEU A 19 11.34 -13.06 -1.62
N THR A 20 12.04 -12.31 -0.77
CA THR A 20 11.35 -11.48 0.22
C THR A 20 10.82 -10.25 -0.49
N PHE A 21 9.73 -10.43 -1.23
CA PHE A 21 8.75 -9.38 -1.47
C PHE A 21 8.30 -8.91 -0.10
N SER A 22 9.03 -7.97 0.47
CA SER A 22 8.51 -7.14 1.54
C SER A 22 7.22 -6.59 0.97
N SER A 23 6.08 -7.00 1.50
CA SER A 23 4.88 -6.20 1.42
C SER A 23 5.28 -4.85 2.00
N CYS A 24 5.70 -3.93 1.14
CA CYS A 24 6.00 -2.57 1.55
C CYS A 24 4.64 -1.93 1.87
N GLU A 25 4.13 -2.21 3.07
CA GLU A 25 3.11 -1.38 3.69
C GLU A 25 3.62 0.05 3.64
N ASP A 26 2.76 0.94 3.13
CA ASP A 26 3.04 2.36 3.04
C ASP A 26 2.29 3.01 4.22
N PRO A 27 2.96 3.17 5.37
CA PRO A 27 2.29 3.62 6.60
C PRO A 27 1.71 5.03 6.45
N GLU A 28 2.24 5.82 5.51
CA GLU A 28 1.70 7.14 5.20
C GLU A 28 0.37 7.01 4.44
N LEU A 29 0.32 6.15 3.42
CA LEU A 29 -0.92 5.88 2.70
C LEU A 29 -1.97 5.24 3.61
N ASP A 30 -1.57 4.35 4.51
CA ASP A 30 -2.47 3.70 5.47
C ASP A 30 -3.10 4.70 6.44
N ALA A 31 -2.30 5.62 6.99
CA ALA A 31 -2.81 6.69 7.85
C ALA A 31 -3.80 7.59 7.11
N LEU A 32 -3.47 8.00 5.87
CA LEU A 32 -4.36 8.83 5.05
C LEU A 32 -5.68 8.13 4.72
N MET A 33 -5.63 6.83 4.42
CA MET A 33 -6.84 6.04 4.16
C MET A 33 -7.67 5.81 5.44
N SER A 34 -7.03 5.67 6.61
CA SER A 34 -7.74 5.61 7.89
C SER A 34 -8.52 6.90 8.15
N ASP A 35 -7.90 8.06 7.97
CA ASP A 35 -8.56 9.36 8.14
C ASP A 35 -9.74 9.54 7.18
N TYR A 36 -9.59 9.05 5.95
CA TYR A 36 -10.69 9.04 4.98
C TYR A 36 -11.82 8.09 5.39
N CYS A 37 -11.51 6.86 5.83
CA CYS A 37 -12.51 5.91 6.30
C CYS A 37 -13.31 6.47 7.50
N ASP A 38 -12.63 7.14 8.43
CA ASP A 38 -13.29 7.78 9.57
C ASP A 38 -14.24 8.90 9.12
N CYS A 39 -13.80 9.69 8.13
CA CYS A 39 -14.64 10.73 7.53
C CYS A 39 -15.89 10.13 6.88
N ILE A 40 -15.73 9.15 5.98
CA ILE A 40 -16.86 8.59 5.23
C ILE A 40 -17.84 7.86 6.17
N SER A 41 -17.33 7.20 7.21
CA SER A 41 -18.14 6.60 8.26
C SER A 41 -18.96 7.65 9.01
N ALA A 42 -18.35 8.77 9.41
CA ALA A 42 -19.05 9.88 10.06
C ALA A 42 -20.09 10.55 9.13
N SER A 43 -19.79 10.64 7.83
CA SER A 43 -20.70 11.25 6.85
C SER A 43 -22.04 10.55 6.72
N ARG A 44 -22.13 9.27 7.13
CA ARG A 44 -23.41 8.52 7.18
C ARG A 44 -24.42 9.13 8.16
N TYR A 45 -23.94 9.85 9.16
CA TYR A 45 -24.75 10.46 10.21
C TYR A 45 -24.76 11.99 10.12
N ASP A 46 -23.89 12.58 9.29
CA ASP A 46 -23.72 14.02 9.12
C ASP A 46 -23.36 14.35 7.67
N ASP A 47 -24.37 14.66 6.86
CA ASP A 47 -24.22 14.97 5.44
C ASP A 47 -23.33 16.19 5.18
N SER A 48 -23.13 17.07 6.17
CA SER A 48 -22.23 18.22 6.03
C SER A 48 -20.77 17.79 5.83
N LYS A 49 -20.42 16.56 6.21
CA LYS A 49 -19.07 15.99 6.07
C LYS A 49 -18.79 15.36 4.71
N GLN A 50 -19.80 15.15 3.86
CA GLN A 50 -19.58 14.52 2.55
C GLN A 50 -18.56 15.29 1.71
N MET A 51 -18.67 16.63 1.69
CA MET A 51 -17.72 17.49 0.98
C MET A 51 -16.31 17.38 1.55
N GLU A 52 -16.16 17.32 2.88
CA GLU A 52 -14.85 17.13 3.53
C GLU A 52 -14.21 15.79 3.10
N CYS A 53 -14.98 14.71 3.03
CA CYS A 53 -14.46 13.41 2.64
C CYS A 53 -14.06 13.35 1.17
N ILE A 54 -14.80 14.05 0.29
CA ILE A 54 -14.44 14.22 -1.12
C ILE A 54 -13.12 14.96 -1.24
N GLU A 55 -12.96 16.10 -0.54
CA GLU A 55 -11.71 16.88 -0.55
C GLU A 55 -10.52 16.06 -0.03
N LYS A 56 -10.71 15.25 1.01
CA LYS A 56 -9.68 14.33 1.50
C LYS A 56 -9.28 13.31 0.43
N MET A 57 -10.24 12.66 -0.22
CA MET A 57 -9.96 11.68 -1.28
C MET A 57 -9.23 12.33 -2.48
N ASP A 58 -9.64 13.53 -2.89
CA ASP A 58 -9.00 14.25 -3.98
C ASP A 58 -7.56 14.64 -3.62
N SER A 59 -7.31 15.07 -2.38
CA SER A 59 -5.97 15.34 -1.86
C SER A 59 -5.08 14.08 -1.88
N ILE A 60 -5.61 12.93 -1.46
CA ILE A 60 -4.90 11.64 -1.50
C ILE A 60 -4.55 11.25 -2.94
N LYS A 61 -5.49 11.36 -3.87
CA LYS A 61 -5.26 11.05 -5.29
C LYS A 61 -4.24 11.98 -5.93
N ALA A 62 -4.31 13.29 -5.62
CA ALA A 62 -3.36 14.27 -6.12
C ALA A 62 -1.93 14.00 -5.60
N LYS A 63 -1.78 13.63 -4.33
CA LYS A 63 -0.48 13.28 -3.74
C LYS A 63 0.21 12.11 -4.43
N TYR A 64 -0.57 11.13 -4.89
CA TYR A 64 -0.06 9.93 -5.55
C TYR A 64 -0.30 9.94 -7.06
N GLU A 65 -0.52 11.12 -7.65
CA GLU A 65 -0.59 11.28 -9.09
C GLU A 65 0.71 10.77 -9.74
N GLY A 66 0.58 10.01 -10.83
CA GLY A 66 1.72 9.34 -11.48
C GLY A 66 2.25 8.09 -10.77
N GLN A 67 1.66 7.69 -9.63
CA GLN A 67 2.02 6.46 -8.90
C GLN A 67 0.89 5.41 -8.99
N PRO A 68 0.74 4.71 -10.13
CA PRO A 68 -0.42 3.86 -10.39
C PRO A 68 -0.58 2.70 -9.38
N ARG A 69 0.52 2.20 -8.81
CA ARG A 69 0.48 1.19 -7.75
C ARG A 69 -0.16 1.74 -6.48
N LYS A 70 0.17 2.97 -6.08
CA LYS A 70 -0.42 3.61 -4.89
C LYS A 70 -1.88 3.97 -5.11
N ILE A 71 -2.23 4.49 -6.30
CA ILE A 71 -3.64 4.75 -6.66
C ILE A 71 -4.47 3.47 -6.63
N LYS A 72 -3.94 2.33 -7.08
CA LYS A 72 -4.62 1.03 -6.95
C LYS A 72 -4.92 0.69 -5.48
N VAL A 73 -3.95 0.87 -4.60
CA VAL A 73 -4.12 0.63 -3.15
C VAL A 73 -5.14 1.60 -2.53
N VAL A 74 -5.13 2.89 -2.92
CA VAL A 74 -6.16 3.86 -2.50
C VAL A 74 -7.55 3.35 -2.84
N LEU A 75 -7.76 2.87 -4.07
CA LEU A 75 -9.06 2.36 -4.53
C LEU A 75 -9.45 1.06 -3.81
N GLU A 76 -8.50 0.15 -3.58
CA GLU A 76 -8.72 -1.09 -2.82
C GLU A 76 -9.18 -0.77 -1.39
N LYS A 77 -8.44 0.08 -0.67
CA LYS A 77 -8.78 0.49 0.71
C LYS A 77 -10.07 1.31 0.79
N THR A 78 -10.38 2.10 -0.24
CA THR A 78 -11.65 2.85 -0.29
C THR A 78 -12.85 1.92 -0.22
N ASN A 79 -12.79 0.76 -0.90
CA ASN A 79 -13.87 -0.23 -0.86
C ASN A 79 -14.00 -0.91 0.51
N GLU A 80 -12.94 -0.94 1.31
CA GLU A 80 -12.94 -1.48 2.68
C GLU A 80 -13.59 -0.52 3.69
N CYS A 81 -13.72 0.77 3.37
CA CYS A 81 -14.38 1.75 4.24
C CYS A 81 -15.93 1.69 4.18
N TYR A 82 -16.51 0.92 3.25
CA TYR A 82 -17.97 0.86 3.00
C TYR A 82 -18.65 -0.34 3.67
#